data_AF-A0A9J6H3I8-F1
#
_entry.id   AF-A0A9J6H3I8-F1
#
_cell.length_a   1.000
_cell.length_b   1.000
_cell.length_c   1.000
_cell.angle_alpha   90.00
_cell.angle_beta   90.00
_cell.angle_gamma   90.00
#
_symmetry.space_group_name_H-M   'P 1'
#
loop_
_entity.id
_entity.type
_entity.pdbx_description
1 polymer ?
#
loop_
_entity_poly.entity_id
_entity_poly.type
_entity_poly.pdbx_seq_one_letter_code
_entity_poly.pdbx_strand_id
1 'polypeptide(L)'
;MRLQSTLPTVSKPSQHESHRDEQWEDLDRDEGAARANYNVVVTQDTLSKMTDIIPVLVYVTGYSVYSTLRRLKGEKCRDILTIDKEVTVSVKDPNYDLVKELDRGVLIHPSIFAVNATAHSYAVVEELSRRDDFLTIPNQRQVATDLTVDLLTEDDPSDFDGCDAGHTKEIVLKYILWCSSNILLKNFCSRMNYDIPDASEKSKKRKLQTLSKK
;
A
#
# COMPACT_ATOMS: atom_id res chain seq x y z
N MET A 1 -3.57 -0.90 -65.43
CA MET A 1 -2.98 -1.59 -64.26
C MET A 1 -2.77 -0.55 -63.16
N ARG A 2 -3.44 -0.70 -62.01
CA ARG A 2 -3.29 0.19 -60.84
C ARG A 2 -2.59 -0.61 -59.74
N LEU A 3 -1.38 -0.21 -59.37
CA LEU A 3 -0.64 -0.73 -58.22
C LEU A 3 -1.27 -0.12 -56.95
N GLN A 4 -1.97 -0.95 -56.17
CA GLN A 4 -2.36 -0.59 -54.80
C GLN A 4 -1.15 -0.83 -53.89
N SER A 5 -0.59 0.24 -53.35
CA SER A 5 0.39 0.19 -52.27
C SER A 5 -0.32 -0.22 -50.97
N THR A 6 -0.04 -1.42 -50.48
CA THR A 6 -0.44 -1.87 -49.13
C THR A 6 0.40 -1.12 -48.10
N LEU A 7 -0.24 -0.25 -47.32
CA LEU A 7 0.38 0.29 -46.10
C LEU A 7 0.49 -0.84 -45.07
N PRO A 8 1.61 -0.96 -44.33
CA PRO A 8 1.69 -1.92 -43.24
C PRO A 8 0.72 -1.52 -42.14
N THR A 9 -0.12 -2.47 -41.72
CA THR A 9 -0.91 -2.36 -40.50
C THR A 9 0.06 -2.20 -39.34
N VAL A 10 0.19 -0.98 -38.82
CA VAL A 10 0.85 -0.72 -37.54
C VAL A 10 0.03 -1.44 -36.49
N SER A 11 0.56 -2.56 -36.00
CA SER A 11 0.07 -3.22 -34.80
C SER A 11 -0.05 -2.17 -33.71
N LYS A 12 -1.26 -1.97 -33.18
CA LYS A 12 -1.47 -1.17 -31.98
C LYS A 12 -0.46 -1.67 -30.93
N PRO A 13 0.32 -0.78 -30.28
CA PRO A 13 1.07 -1.19 -29.12
C PRO A 13 0.03 -1.68 -28.12
N SER A 14 0.12 -2.97 -27.78
CA SER A 14 -0.61 -3.53 -26.66
C SER A 14 -0.40 -2.59 -25.48
N GLN A 15 -1.49 -2.07 -24.92
CA GLN A 15 -1.48 -1.48 -23.59
C GLN A 15 -1.11 -2.60 -22.62
N HIS A 16 0.20 -2.85 -22.50
CA HIS A 16 0.75 -3.41 -21.29
C HIS A 16 0.60 -2.29 -20.26
N GLU A 17 -0.58 -2.21 -19.64
CA GLU A 17 -0.63 -1.73 -18.26
C GLU A 17 0.37 -2.61 -17.52
N SER A 18 1.54 -2.06 -17.20
CA SER A 18 2.49 -2.72 -16.34
C SER A 18 1.85 -2.75 -14.95
N HIS A 19 0.97 -3.73 -14.73
CA HIS A 19 0.54 -4.14 -13.42
C HIS A 19 1.84 -4.53 -12.71
N ARG A 20 2.37 -3.63 -11.87
CA ARG A 20 3.53 -3.95 -11.05
C ARG A 20 3.05 -5.00 -10.08
N ASP A 21 3.28 -6.27 -10.43
CA ASP A 21 2.99 -7.36 -9.54
C ASP A 21 3.80 -7.15 -8.26
N GLU A 22 3.09 -7.18 -7.13
CA GLU A 22 3.72 -7.06 -5.83
C GLU A 22 4.76 -8.16 -5.68
N GLN A 23 5.95 -7.79 -5.20
CA GLN A 23 7.08 -8.70 -5.04
C GLN A 23 6.82 -9.59 -3.81
N TRP A 24 5.94 -10.57 -3.96
CA TRP A 24 5.53 -11.49 -2.89
C TRP A 24 6.65 -12.45 -2.49
N GLU A 25 7.62 -12.71 -3.36
CA GLU A 25 8.76 -13.59 -3.09
C GLU A 25 9.67 -13.08 -1.95
N ASP A 26 9.61 -11.79 -1.67
CA ASP A 26 10.36 -11.17 -0.57
C ASP A 26 9.60 -11.31 0.77
N LEU A 27 8.28 -11.57 0.75
CA LEU A 27 7.47 -11.71 1.96
C LEU A 27 7.81 -12.97 2.76
N ASP A 28 8.13 -14.04 2.03
CA ASP A 28 8.47 -15.37 2.56
C ASP A 28 9.97 -15.51 2.84
N ARG A 29 10.79 -14.58 2.35
CA ARG A 29 12.20 -14.48 2.70
C ARG A 29 12.31 -13.81 4.06
N ASP A 30 12.36 -14.63 5.10
CA ASP A 30 12.86 -14.18 6.39
C ASP A 30 14.37 -13.97 6.25
N GLU A 31 14.79 -12.78 5.81
CA GLU A 31 16.22 -12.47 5.63
C GLU A 31 16.96 -12.32 6.96
N GLY A 32 16.38 -12.76 8.09
CA GLY A 32 16.96 -12.52 9.40
C GLY A 32 17.23 -11.04 9.56
N ALA A 33 16.27 -10.22 9.10
CA ALA A 33 16.25 -8.79 9.34
C ALA A 33 16.64 -8.65 10.80
N ALA A 34 17.78 -8.00 11.09
CA ALA A 34 18.07 -7.64 12.45
C ALA A 34 16.80 -6.94 12.92
N ARG A 35 16.04 -7.59 13.81
CA ARG A 35 14.82 -7.04 14.42
C ARG A 35 15.35 -5.88 15.24
N ALA A 36 15.63 -4.79 14.54
CA ALA A 36 16.08 -3.55 15.13
C ALA A 36 14.96 -3.23 16.10
N ASN A 37 15.35 -3.05 17.36
CA ASN A 37 14.42 -3.00 18.47
C ASN A 37 13.72 -1.64 18.45
N TYR A 38 12.88 -1.42 17.45
CA TYR A 38 12.10 -0.22 17.26
C TYR A 38 10.93 -0.29 18.22
N ASN A 39 11.04 0.41 19.34
CA ASN A 39 9.91 0.60 20.24
C ASN A 39 8.97 1.64 19.65
N VAL A 40 8.03 1.20 18.81
CA VAL A 40 6.97 2.03 18.24
C VAL A 40 5.68 1.70 18.98
N VAL A 41 5.06 2.72 19.57
CA VAL A 41 3.79 2.57 20.27
C VAL A 41 2.72 3.30 19.47
N VAL A 42 1.71 2.56 19.00
CA VAL A 42 0.53 3.13 18.35
C VAL A 42 -0.57 3.25 19.40
N THR A 43 -0.98 4.47 19.72
CA THR A 43 -2.04 4.71 20.71
C THR A 43 -3.35 5.08 20.04
N GLN A 44 -4.47 4.94 20.76
CA GLN A 44 -5.77 5.40 20.26
C GLN A 44 -5.78 6.91 19.95
N ASP A 45 -5.03 7.71 20.71
CA ASP A 45 -4.84 9.14 20.43
C ASP A 45 -4.14 9.36 19.07
N THR A 46 -3.11 8.56 18.77
CA THR A 46 -2.43 8.56 17.46
C THR A 46 -3.42 8.30 16.31
N LEU A 47 -4.29 7.30 16.46
CA LEU A 47 -5.30 6.96 15.44
C LEU A 47 -6.40 8.02 15.32
N SER A 48 -6.81 8.63 16.44
CA SER A 48 -7.85 9.66 16.45
C SER A 48 -7.47 10.93 15.71
N LYS A 49 -6.17 11.21 15.59
CA LYS A 49 -5.64 12.36 14.82
C LYS A 49 -5.61 12.11 13.31
N MET A 50 -5.91 10.89 12.87
CA MET A 50 -5.86 10.50 11.45
C MET A 50 -7.16 10.73 10.70
N THR A 51 -8.19 11.35 11.31
CA THR A 51 -9.53 11.51 10.70
C THR A 51 -9.49 12.03 9.27
N ASP A 52 -8.63 13.02 9.00
CA ASP A 52 -8.56 13.68 7.71
C ASP A 52 -7.90 12.82 6.62
N ILE A 53 -7.08 11.83 7.02
CA ILE A 53 -6.39 10.93 6.09
C ILE A 53 -7.09 9.58 5.93
N ILE A 54 -8.08 9.25 6.79
CA ILE A 54 -8.81 7.98 6.71
C ILE A 54 -9.34 7.71 5.29
N PRO A 55 -9.99 8.65 4.57
CA PRO A 55 -10.47 8.37 3.22
C PRO A 55 -9.37 7.92 2.25
N VAL A 56 -8.17 8.49 2.38
CA VAL A 56 -6.99 8.09 1.59
C VAL A 56 -6.52 6.70 2.00
N LEU A 57 -6.51 6.40 3.30
CA LEU A 57 -6.17 5.07 3.81
C LEU A 57 -7.18 4.02 3.35
N VAL A 58 -8.47 4.32 3.30
CA VAL A 58 -9.51 3.43 2.76
C VAL A 58 -9.20 3.11 1.29
N TYR A 59 -8.82 4.11 0.49
CA TYR A 59 -8.42 3.89 -0.91
C TYR A 59 -7.17 2.99 -1.03
N VAL A 60 -6.12 3.25 -0.25
CA VAL A 60 -4.90 2.42 -0.22
C VAL A 60 -5.20 0.99 0.25
N THR A 61 -6.09 0.86 1.23
CA THR A 61 -6.54 -0.43 1.77
C THR A 61 -7.29 -1.21 0.70
N GLY A 62 -8.18 -0.57 -0.08
CA GLY A 62 -8.90 -1.23 -1.17
C GLY A 62 -7.97 -1.89 -2.19
N TYR A 63 -6.89 -1.21 -2.58
CA TYR A 63 -5.85 -1.80 -3.43
C TYR A 63 -5.09 -2.94 -2.74
N SER A 64 -4.74 -2.76 -1.46
CA SER A 64 -4.00 -3.77 -0.69
C SER A 64 -4.82 -5.06 -0.52
N VAL A 65 -6.13 -4.93 -0.26
CA VAL A 65 -7.08 -6.04 -0.20
C VAL A 65 -7.22 -6.71 -1.57
N TYR A 66 -7.36 -5.94 -2.65
CA TYR A 66 -7.42 -6.49 -4.01
C TYR A 66 -6.21 -7.39 -4.32
N SER A 67 -5.01 -6.86 -4.06
CA SER A 67 -3.75 -7.59 -4.28
C SER A 67 -3.65 -8.83 -3.39
N THR A 68 -4.05 -8.72 -2.12
CA THR A 68 -4.07 -9.84 -1.16
C THR A 68 -5.02 -10.95 -1.59
N LEU A 69 -6.25 -10.62 -2.00
CA LEU A 69 -7.25 -11.61 -2.38
C LEU A 69 -6.87 -12.36 -3.66
N ARG A 70 -6.20 -11.70 -4.61
CA ARG A 70 -5.64 -12.37 -5.79
C ARG A 70 -4.58 -13.40 -5.43
N ARG A 71 -3.88 -13.20 -4.30
CA ARG A 71 -2.81 -14.07 -3.83
C ARG A 71 -3.31 -15.19 -2.93
N LEU A 72 -4.12 -14.89 -1.91
CA LEU A 72 -4.63 -15.87 -0.95
C LEU A 72 -5.80 -16.70 -1.51
N LYS A 73 -6.65 -16.13 -2.38
CA LYS A 73 -7.80 -16.82 -3.01
C LYS A 73 -8.77 -17.53 -2.05
N GLY A 74 -8.82 -17.14 -0.78
CA GLY A 74 -9.75 -17.68 0.22
C GLY A 74 -11.06 -16.90 0.28
N GLU A 75 -12.21 -17.57 0.25
CA GLU A 75 -13.52 -16.92 0.35
C GLU A 75 -13.73 -16.25 1.71
N LYS A 76 -13.44 -16.93 2.82
CA LYS A 76 -13.48 -16.30 4.15
C LYS A 76 -12.53 -15.10 4.29
N CYS A 77 -11.37 -15.13 3.62
CA CYS A 77 -10.49 -13.96 3.57
C CYS A 77 -11.17 -12.80 2.83
N ARG A 78 -11.93 -13.07 1.77
CA ARG A 78 -12.71 -12.04 1.08
C ARG A 78 -13.78 -11.46 1.98
N ASP A 79 -14.54 -12.29 2.67
CA ASP A 79 -15.65 -11.84 3.51
C ASP A 79 -15.16 -10.97 4.67
N ILE A 80 -14.00 -11.26 5.22
CA ILE A 80 -13.42 -10.50 6.33
C ILE A 80 -12.78 -9.20 5.87
N LEU A 81 -12.22 -9.18 4.65
CA LEU A 81 -11.46 -8.03 4.14
C LEU A 81 -12.30 -7.05 3.34
N THR A 82 -13.51 -7.43 2.94
CA THR A 82 -14.38 -6.60 2.11
C THR A 82 -15.73 -6.39 2.77
N ILE A 83 -16.36 -5.27 2.44
CA ILE A 83 -17.74 -5.00 2.79
C ILE A 83 -18.58 -4.97 1.52
N ASP A 84 -19.84 -5.35 1.66
CA ASP A 84 -20.79 -5.21 0.56
C ASP A 84 -20.95 -3.71 0.21
N LYS A 85 -20.82 -3.42 -1.08
CA LYS A 85 -20.98 -2.06 -1.61
C LYS A 85 -22.36 -1.52 -1.29
N GLU A 86 -23.40 -2.35 -1.34
CA GLU A 86 -24.78 -1.93 -1.08
C GLU A 86 -24.97 -1.49 0.37
N VAL A 87 -24.32 -2.17 1.32
CA VAL A 87 -24.32 -1.80 2.74
C VAL A 87 -23.60 -0.46 2.96
N THR A 88 -22.47 -0.25 2.29
CA THR A 88 -21.68 1.00 2.38
C THR A 88 -22.36 2.20 1.70
N VAL A 89 -23.20 1.96 0.70
CA VAL A 89 -23.98 3.02 0.03
C VAL A 89 -25.17 3.41 0.90
N SER A 90 -25.74 2.45 1.63
CA SER A 90 -26.86 2.68 2.56
C SER A 90 -26.44 3.49 3.80
N VAL A 91 -25.27 3.18 4.36
CA VAL A 91 -24.68 3.95 5.47
C VAL A 91 -23.77 5.01 4.86
N LYS A 92 -24.19 6.27 4.80
CA LYS A 92 -23.36 7.40 4.32
C LYS A 92 -22.16 7.66 5.25
N ASP A 93 -21.19 6.75 5.25
CA ASP A 93 -19.94 6.89 5.97
C ASP A 93 -18.98 7.75 5.13
N PRO A 94 -18.58 8.95 5.63
CA PRO A 94 -17.71 9.87 4.91
C PRO A 94 -16.31 9.30 4.64
N ASN A 95 -15.87 8.30 5.42
CA ASN A 95 -14.58 7.64 5.21
C ASN A 95 -14.48 6.93 3.85
N TYR A 96 -15.63 6.59 3.25
CA TYR A 96 -15.69 5.90 1.96
C TYR A 96 -16.01 6.83 0.79
N ASP A 97 -16.22 8.13 1.02
CA ASP A 97 -16.61 9.07 -0.02
C ASP A 97 -15.56 9.16 -1.13
N LEU A 98 -14.27 9.18 -0.80
CA LEU A 98 -13.20 9.18 -1.79
C LEU A 98 -13.25 7.94 -2.70
N VAL A 99 -13.47 6.75 -2.13
CA VAL A 99 -13.58 5.52 -2.92
C VAL A 99 -14.82 5.58 -3.80
N LYS A 100 -15.95 6.07 -3.29
CA LYS A 100 -17.21 6.22 -4.05
C LYS A 100 -17.05 7.19 -5.22
N GLU A 101 -16.39 8.32 -5.02
CA GLU A 101 -16.14 9.31 -6.07
C GLU A 101 -15.22 8.79 -7.18
N LEU A 102 -14.24 7.96 -6.82
CA LEU A 102 -13.28 7.39 -7.76
C LEU A 102 -13.75 6.07 -8.38
N ASP A 103 -14.78 5.42 -7.83
CA ASP A 103 -15.21 4.10 -8.29
C ASP A 103 -15.84 4.17 -9.69
N ARG A 104 -15.34 3.32 -10.58
CA ARG A 104 -15.88 3.09 -11.92
C ARG A 104 -16.56 1.72 -12.04
N GLY A 105 -16.94 1.14 -10.90
CA GLY A 105 -17.61 -0.15 -10.75
C GLY A 105 -16.71 -1.30 -10.30
N VAL A 106 -15.41 -1.07 -10.09
CA VAL A 106 -14.41 -2.13 -9.88
C VAL A 106 -13.63 -1.97 -8.57
N LEU A 107 -13.68 -0.79 -7.92
CA LEU A 107 -12.93 -0.58 -6.67
C LEU A 107 -13.50 -1.46 -5.57
N ILE A 108 -12.59 -2.02 -4.76
CA ILE A 108 -12.96 -2.80 -3.58
C ILE A 108 -13.29 -1.84 -2.44
N HIS A 109 -14.38 -2.13 -1.73
CA HIS A 109 -14.69 -1.49 -0.45
C HIS A 109 -14.08 -2.34 0.67
N PRO A 110 -13.00 -1.90 1.31
CA PRO A 110 -12.36 -2.67 2.36
C PRO A 110 -13.17 -2.63 3.64
N SER A 111 -13.08 -3.70 4.43
CA SER A 111 -13.65 -3.74 5.78
C SER A 111 -12.88 -2.84 6.75
N ILE A 112 -13.54 -2.49 7.86
CA ILE A 112 -12.93 -1.72 8.95
C ILE A 112 -11.70 -2.45 9.51
N PHE A 113 -11.71 -3.79 9.57
CA PHE A 113 -10.54 -4.58 9.97
C PHE A 113 -9.31 -4.28 9.10
N ALA A 114 -9.47 -4.29 7.77
CA ALA A 114 -8.39 -4.01 6.85
C ALA A 114 -7.93 -2.54 6.91
N VAL A 115 -8.89 -1.61 7.09
CA VAL A 115 -8.60 -0.17 7.22
C VAL A 115 -7.82 0.10 8.51
N ASN A 116 -8.23 -0.50 9.63
CA ASN A 116 -7.55 -0.39 10.92
C ASN A 116 -6.11 -0.92 10.83
N ALA A 117 -5.90 -2.08 10.20
CA ALA A 117 -4.55 -2.61 9.99
C ALA A 117 -3.68 -1.63 9.18
N THR A 118 -4.24 -1.05 8.12
CA THR A 118 -3.55 -0.06 7.29
C THR A 118 -3.28 1.26 8.04
N ALA A 119 -4.16 1.69 8.94
CA ALA A 119 -3.95 2.86 9.79
C ALA A 119 -2.82 2.64 10.81
N HIS A 120 -2.72 1.46 11.39
CA HIS A 120 -1.57 1.10 12.23
C HIS A 120 -0.27 1.09 11.42
N SER A 121 -0.30 0.53 10.21
CA SER A 121 0.85 0.58 9.29
C SER A 121 1.25 2.01 8.96
N TYR A 122 0.28 2.90 8.74
CA TYR A 122 0.54 4.32 8.53
C TYR A 122 1.27 4.95 9.73
N ALA A 123 0.78 4.72 10.95
CA ALA A 123 1.41 5.22 12.17
C ALA A 123 2.85 4.72 12.31
N VAL A 124 3.06 3.42 12.11
CA VAL A 124 4.36 2.77 12.22
C VAL A 124 5.33 3.30 11.17
N VAL A 125 4.91 3.34 9.89
CA VAL A 125 5.76 3.83 8.80
C VAL A 125 6.07 5.31 8.99
N GLU A 126 5.10 6.12 9.43
CA GLU A 126 5.34 7.54 9.68
C GLU A 126 6.41 7.74 10.76
N GLU A 127 6.32 7.01 11.87
CA GLU A 127 7.29 7.11 12.96
C GLU A 127 8.67 6.59 12.55
N LEU A 128 8.73 5.44 11.88
CA LEU A 128 9.98 4.88 11.38
C LEU A 128 10.67 5.79 10.35
N SER A 129 9.88 6.47 9.50
CA SER A 129 10.41 7.40 8.49
C SER A 129 11.09 8.64 9.07
N ARG A 130 10.93 8.90 10.37
CA ARG A 130 11.64 9.98 11.08
C ARG A 130 13.01 9.56 11.61
N ARG A 131 13.36 8.27 11.53
CA ARG A 131 14.58 7.71 12.12
C ARG A 131 15.63 7.45 11.04
N ASP A 132 16.80 8.07 11.16
CA ASP A 132 17.87 7.96 10.16
C ASP A 132 18.40 6.52 10.02
N ASP A 133 18.46 5.78 11.12
CA ASP A 133 18.87 4.37 11.12
C ASP A 133 17.94 3.51 10.26
N PHE A 134 16.62 3.70 10.41
CA PHE A 134 15.62 3.03 9.57
C PHE A 134 15.75 3.42 8.09
N LEU A 135 16.05 4.68 7.77
CA LEU A 135 16.20 5.11 6.38
C LEU A 135 17.39 4.46 5.65
N THR A 136 18.35 3.90 6.41
CA THR A 136 19.55 3.25 5.85
C THR A 136 19.44 1.73 5.68
N ILE A 137 18.43 1.07 6.25
CA ILE A 137 18.30 -0.39 6.14
C ILE A 137 17.71 -0.81 4.78
N PRO A 138 18.17 -1.93 4.20
CA PRO A 138 17.70 -2.38 2.89
C PRO A 138 16.27 -2.97 2.89
N ASN A 139 15.78 -3.45 4.04
CA ASN A 139 14.55 -4.23 4.18
C ASN A 139 13.44 -3.50 4.98
N GLN A 140 13.36 -2.18 4.81
CA GLN A 140 12.38 -1.29 5.48
C GLN A 140 10.94 -1.82 5.44
N ARG A 141 10.52 -2.35 4.29
CA ARG A 141 9.18 -2.90 4.08
C ARG A 141 8.88 -4.06 5.03
N GLN A 142 9.84 -4.98 5.16
CA GLN A 142 9.69 -6.15 6.02
C GLN A 142 9.63 -5.73 7.49
N VAL A 143 10.55 -4.88 7.92
CA VAL A 143 10.56 -4.34 9.28
C VAL A 143 9.24 -3.64 9.63
N ALA A 144 8.75 -2.75 8.77
CA ALA A 144 7.48 -2.07 9.02
C ALA A 144 6.28 -3.04 9.05
N THR A 145 6.29 -4.05 8.17
CA THR A 145 5.24 -5.08 8.12
C THR A 145 5.24 -5.90 9.41
N ASP A 146 6.38 -6.45 9.80
CA ASP A 146 6.51 -7.34 10.94
C ASP A 146 6.19 -6.61 12.26
N LEU A 147 6.70 -5.39 12.45
CA LEU A 147 6.35 -4.56 13.62
C LEU A 147 4.85 -4.29 13.72
N THR A 148 4.21 -4.01 12.58
CA THR A 148 2.76 -3.75 12.57
C THR A 148 1.95 -5.02 12.84
N VAL A 149 2.40 -6.18 12.34
CA VAL A 149 1.78 -7.48 12.66
C VAL A 149 1.91 -7.76 14.15
N ASP A 150 3.11 -7.62 14.71
CA ASP A 150 3.38 -7.88 16.13
C ASP A 150 2.42 -7.02 17.00
N LEU A 151 2.31 -5.71 16.75
CA LEU A 151 1.36 -4.81 17.43
C LEU A 151 -0.11 -5.25 17.33
N LEU A 152 -0.56 -5.69 16.14
CA LEU A 152 -1.96 -6.08 15.91
C LEU A 152 -2.30 -7.50 16.41
N THR A 153 -1.29 -8.26 16.82
CA THR A 153 -1.46 -9.63 17.34
C THR A 153 -1.30 -9.70 18.85
N GLU A 154 -0.52 -8.79 19.45
CA GLU A 154 -0.35 -8.68 20.90
C GLU A 154 -1.61 -8.13 21.61
N ASP A 155 -2.33 -7.19 20.97
CA ASP A 155 -3.38 -6.41 21.64
C ASP A 155 -4.83 -6.88 21.40
N ASP A 156 -5.09 -7.84 20.51
CA ASP A 156 -6.47 -8.11 20.06
C ASP A 156 -6.78 -9.59 19.74
N PRO A 157 -7.59 -10.29 20.57
CA PRO A 157 -8.21 -11.57 20.21
C PRO A 157 -9.27 -11.31 19.14
N SER A 158 -8.83 -11.19 17.90
CA SER A 158 -9.72 -11.03 16.75
C SER A 158 -10.61 -12.25 16.59
N ASP A 159 -11.87 -12.01 16.19
CA ASP A 159 -12.86 -13.06 15.86
C ASP A 159 -12.52 -13.89 14.59
N PHE A 160 -11.29 -13.78 14.08
CA PHE A 160 -10.86 -14.50 12.89
C PHE A 160 -9.97 -15.68 13.26
N ASP A 161 -10.59 -16.85 13.42
CA ASP A 161 -9.92 -18.11 13.74
C ASP A 161 -9.20 -18.76 12.54
N GLY A 162 -9.28 -18.16 11.36
CA GLY A 162 -8.65 -18.63 10.12
C GLY A 162 -9.63 -19.03 9.01
N CYS A 163 -9.10 -19.29 7.80
CA CYS A 163 -9.90 -19.69 6.65
C CYS A 163 -9.73 -21.18 6.27
N ASP A 164 -10.62 -21.69 5.41
CA ASP A 164 -10.59 -23.11 4.96
C ASP A 164 -9.33 -23.47 4.16
N ALA A 165 -8.60 -22.47 3.67
CA ALA A 165 -7.30 -22.63 3.03
C ALA A 165 -6.11 -22.60 4.03
N GLY A 166 -6.38 -22.53 5.33
CA GLY A 166 -5.36 -22.52 6.39
C GLY A 166 -4.70 -21.16 6.62
N HIS A 167 -5.23 -20.06 6.08
CA HIS A 167 -4.72 -18.73 6.38
C HIS A 167 -5.20 -18.27 7.76
N THR A 168 -4.25 -18.00 8.65
CA THR A 168 -4.50 -17.41 9.97
C THR A 168 -4.64 -15.89 9.89
N LYS A 169 -5.02 -15.25 11.00
CA LYS A 169 -5.05 -13.77 11.12
C LYS A 169 -3.70 -13.15 10.77
N GLU A 170 -2.62 -13.72 11.29
CA GLU A 170 -1.25 -13.25 11.08
C GLU A 170 -0.89 -13.29 9.60
N ILE A 171 -1.24 -14.37 8.90
CA ILE A 171 -1.01 -14.49 7.46
C ILE A 171 -1.79 -13.41 6.72
N VAL A 172 -3.10 -13.28 6.99
CA VAL A 172 -3.93 -12.28 6.31
C VAL A 172 -3.42 -10.85 6.55
N LEU A 173 -3.09 -10.50 7.80
CA LEU A 173 -2.50 -9.22 8.15
C LEU A 173 -1.19 -9.00 7.42
N LYS A 174 -0.27 -9.97 7.46
CA LYS A 174 1.05 -9.87 6.83
C LYS A 174 0.94 -9.56 5.33
N TYR A 175 0.00 -10.17 4.61
CA TYR A 175 -0.21 -9.88 3.18
C TYR A 175 -0.77 -8.47 2.91
N ILE A 176 -1.71 -7.99 3.71
CA ILE A 176 -2.28 -6.63 3.57
C ILE A 176 -1.24 -5.58 3.92
N LEU A 177 -0.54 -5.79 5.03
CA LEU A 177 0.50 -4.91 5.55
C LEU A 177 1.70 -4.86 4.61
N TRP A 178 2.03 -5.97 3.95
CA TRP A 178 3.04 -5.99 2.92
C TRP A 178 2.73 -5.00 1.79
N CYS A 179 1.52 -5.04 1.23
CA CYS A 179 1.09 -4.11 0.19
C CYS A 179 1.06 -2.66 0.67
N SER A 180 0.36 -2.41 1.78
CA SER A 180 0.18 -1.05 2.29
C SER A 180 1.49 -0.42 2.73
N SER A 181 2.36 -1.13 3.46
CA SER A 181 3.67 -0.61 3.89
C SER A 181 4.54 -0.18 2.70
N ASN A 182 4.50 -0.91 1.58
CA ASN A 182 5.23 -0.53 0.37
C ASN A 182 4.75 0.80 -0.22
N ILE A 183 3.42 0.98 -0.28
CA ILE A 183 2.79 2.20 -0.77
C ILE A 183 3.14 3.35 0.17
N LEU A 184 2.98 3.15 1.47
CA LEU A 184 3.27 4.14 2.50
C LEU A 184 4.74 4.56 2.47
N LEU A 185 5.68 3.62 2.55
CA LEU A 185 7.13 3.91 2.50
C LEU A 185 7.51 4.71 1.26
N LYS A 186 7.00 4.33 0.07
CA LYS A 186 7.25 5.09 -1.16
C LYS A 186 6.74 6.52 -1.06
N ASN A 187 5.55 6.73 -0.48
CA ASN A 187 4.97 8.06 -0.33
C ASN A 187 5.74 8.91 0.71
N PHE A 188 6.07 8.35 1.87
CA PHE A 188 6.83 9.05 2.91
C PHE A 188 8.26 9.37 2.47
N CYS A 189 8.98 8.41 1.91
CA CYS A 189 10.33 8.65 1.37
C CYS A 189 10.30 9.66 0.22
N SER A 190 9.28 9.62 -0.65
CA SER A 190 9.13 10.63 -1.71
C SER A 190 8.91 12.01 -1.12
N ARG A 191 8.00 12.16 -0.14
CA ARG A 191 7.71 13.44 0.53
C ARG A 191 8.97 14.02 1.18
N MET A 192 9.70 13.21 1.95
CA MET A 192 10.97 13.62 2.57
C MET A 192 12.01 14.06 1.53
N ASN A 193 12.05 13.42 0.35
CA ASN A 193 12.93 13.83 -0.74
C ASN A 193 12.49 15.12 -1.45
N TYR A 194 11.18 15.42 -1.50
CA TYR A 194 10.67 16.68 -2.04
C TYR A 194 10.90 17.86 -1.08
N ASP A 195 10.85 17.60 0.23
CA ASP A 195 11.06 18.61 1.27
C ASP A 195 12.55 18.98 1.45
N ILE A 196 13.49 18.27 0.81
CA ILE A 196 14.90 18.68 0.69
C ILE A 196 15.03 19.69 -0.47
N PRO A 197 15.20 21.01 -0.21
CA PRO A 197 15.08 22.03 -1.26
C PRO A 197 16.22 22.08 -2.29
N ASP A 198 17.19 21.16 -2.27
CA ASP A 198 18.52 21.46 -2.81
C ASP A 198 19.11 20.48 -3.84
N ALA A 199 18.41 19.38 -4.17
CA ALA A 199 18.87 18.42 -5.20
C ALA A 199 18.24 18.67 -6.59
N SER A 200 16.97 19.07 -6.66
CA SER A 200 16.27 19.28 -7.94
C SER A 200 16.73 20.56 -8.66
N GLU A 201 17.04 21.61 -7.90
CA GLU A 201 17.64 22.87 -8.37
C GLU A 201 19.01 22.63 -9.04
N LYS A 202 19.89 21.84 -8.40
CA LYS A 202 21.22 21.52 -8.95
C LYS A 202 21.12 20.67 -10.22
N SER A 203 20.20 19.71 -10.27
CA SER A 203 19.96 18.89 -11.46
C SER A 203 19.36 19.69 -12.63
N LYS A 204 18.43 20.61 -12.33
CA LYS A 204 17.86 21.56 -13.31
C LYS A 204 18.92 22.54 -13.84
N LYS A 205 19.76 23.12 -12.96
CA LYS A 205 20.89 23.98 -13.34
C LYS A 205 21.90 23.25 -14.23
N ARG A 206 22.22 21.99 -13.93
CA ARG A 206 23.14 21.18 -14.74
C ARG A 206 22.58 20.87 -16.14
N LYS A 207 21.27 20.61 -16.26
CA LYS A 207 20.60 20.41 -17.57
C LYS A 207 20.54 21.70 -18.39
N LEU A 208 20.24 22.84 -17.77
CA LEU A 208 20.24 24.15 -18.42
C LEU A 208 21.64 24.57 -18.92
N GLN A 209 22.69 24.33 -18.14
CA GLN A 209 24.07 24.64 -18.54
C GLN A 209 24.58 23.78 -19.70
N THR A 210 24.05 22.57 -19.88
CA THR A 210 24.40 21.72 -21.03
C THR A 210 23.70 22.20 -22.31
N LEU A 211 22.54 22.85 -22.20
CA LEU A 211 21.78 23.38 -23.33
C LEU A 211 22.24 24.77 -23.77
N SER A 212 22.84 25.57 -22.88
CA SER A 212 23.37 26.91 -23.20
C SER A 212 24.79 26.89 -23.80
N LYS A 213 25.38 25.72 -24.02
CA LYS A 213 26.72 25.55 -24.61
C LYS A 213 26.68 25.12 -26.09
N LYS A 214 25.63 25.47 -26.82
CA LYS A 214 25.57 25.34 -28.28
C LYS A 214 25.57 26.70 -28.94
#